data_AF-A0A349PTT7-F1
#
_entry.id   AF-A0A349PTT7-F1
#
_cell.length_a   1.000
_cell.length_b   1.000
_cell.length_c   1.000
_cell.angle_alpha   90.00
_cell.angle_beta   90.00
_cell.angle_gamma   90.00
#
_symmetry.space_group_name_H-M   'P 1'
#
loop_
_entity.id
_entity.type
_entity.pdbx_description
1 polymer ?
#
loop_
_entity_poly.entity_id
_entity_poly.type
_entity_poly.pdbx_seq_one_letter_code
_entity_poly.pdbx_strand_id
1 'polypeptide(L)'
;MAVPREYDGTPESYPVVVKPHCGEKFGLKAADRYAVANNEAEFDAIMEKMQRYDPSPIVQQKITGAGAGVSLLLGRESELLGALCHRRVREYPITGGPSTCCESFYDEKMIDEAYELLKSFHFTGLAMVEFKGDCILEVNPRVWGSFPMTEAAQSPIVAHYAQAAQGGQVTYTAKDYRTGVKMRFFLNDTVAALSYLKAGRVKEGLRGLGDFFTAKEALSAKGDGKVMRAYLKKSLFER
;
A
#
# COMPACT_ATOMS: atom_id res chain seq x y z
N MET A 1 -4.82 -18.74 3.43
CA MET A 1 -4.50 -17.57 2.59
C MET A 1 -3.21 -17.86 1.86
N ALA A 2 -3.05 -17.42 0.61
CA ALA A 2 -1.79 -17.57 -0.10
C ALA A 2 -0.80 -16.48 0.34
N VAL A 3 0.43 -16.86 0.62
CA VAL A 3 1.57 -15.96 0.86
C VAL A 3 2.70 -16.36 -0.08
N PRO A 4 3.56 -15.42 -0.50
CA PRO A 4 4.71 -15.78 -1.32
C PRO A 4 5.66 -16.68 -0.54
N ARG A 5 6.32 -17.63 -1.23
CA ARG A 5 7.33 -18.49 -0.61
C ARG A 5 8.50 -17.64 -0.09
N GLU A 6 8.91 -17.91 1.15
CA GLU A 6 10.11 -17.34 1.77
C GLU A 6 11.25 -18.37 1.74
N TYR A 7 12.49 -17.91 1.67
CA TYR A 7 13.68 -18.75 1.54
C TYR A 7 14.68 -18.45 2.66
N ASP A 8 15.07 -19.47 3.42
CA ASP A 8 16.09 -19.40 4.49
C ASP A 8 17.53 -19.55 3.95
N GLY A 9 17.82 -18.97 2.78
CA GLY A 9 19.11 -19.13 2.09
C GLY A 9 19.03 -18.83 0.59
N THR A 10 19.89 -19.49 -0.20
CA THR A 10 19.88 -19.35 -1.67
C THR A 10 18.55 -19.85 -2.23
N PRO A 11 17.82 -19.03 -3.01
CA PRO A 11 16.51 -19.42 -3.51
C PRO A 11 16.62 -20.50 -4.59
N GLU A 12 15.66 -21.44 -4.57
CA GLU A 12 15.56 -22.52 -5.56
C GLU A 12 15.13 -22.04 -6.96
N SER A 13 14.56 -20.83 -7.05
CA SER A 13 14.08 -20.25 -8.31
C SER A 13 14.09 -18.73 -8.28
N TYR A 14 14.24 -18.14 -9.47
CA TYR A 14 14.21 -16.69 -9.70
C TYR A 14 12.99 -16.32 -10.57
N PRO A 15 12.47 -15.08 -10.49
CA PRO A 15 12.96 -13.96 -9.70
C PRO A 15 12.51 -13.96 -8.22
N VAL A 16 13.36 -13.42 -7.35
CA VAL A 16 13.08 -13.16 -5.93
C VAL A 16 13.14 -11.68 -5.60
N VAL A 17 12.47 -11.29 -4.52
CA VAL A 17 12.55 -9.99 -3.87
C VAL A 17 13.37 -10.14 -2.60
N VAL A 18 14.38 -9.29 -2.44
CA VAL A 18 15.14 -9.16 -1.19
C VAL A 18 14.77 -7.84 -0.53
N LYS A 19 14.35 -7.88 0.73
CA LYS A 19 13.95 -6.70 1.50
C LYS A 19 14.40 -6.81 2.96
N PRO A 20 14.82 -5.72 3.63
CA PRO A 20 15.03 -5.75 5.07
C PRO A 20 13.69 -5.91 5.81
N HIS A 21 13.73 -6.43 7.03
CA HIS A 21 12.56 -6.55 7.90
C HIS A 21 11.88 -5.19 8.16
N CYS A 22 12.65 -4.10 8.25
CA CYS A 22 12.10 -2.76 8.46
C CYS A 22 12.93 -1.69 7.73
N GLY A 23 12.60 -1.43 6.46
CA GLY A 23 13.30 -0.43 5.65
C GLY A 23 13.21 1.01 6.18
N GLU A 24 12.15 1.34 6.94
CA GLU A 24 11.97 2.68 7.53
C GLU A 24 12.99 2.99 8.63
N LYS A 25 13.34 1.99 9.45
CA LYS A 25 14.31 2.14 10.54
C LYS A 25 15.69 2.57 10.02
N PHE A 26 16.02 2.21 8.79
CA PHE A 26 17.30 2.50 8.15
C PHE A 26 17.29 3.78 7.31
N GLY A 27 16.19 4.55 7.31
CA GLY A 27 16.08 5.78 6.53
C GLY A 27 16.07 5.58 5.01
N LEU A 28 15.87 4.34 4.54
CA LEU A 28 15.89 4.00 3.13
C LEU A 28 14.70 4.66 2.40
N LYS A 29 14.99 5.23 1.22
CA LYS A 29 13.93 5.69 0.30
C LYS A 29 13.15 4.47 -0.19
N ALA A 30 11.88 4.65 -0.56
CA ALA A 30 11.01 3.53 -0.94
C ALA A 30 11.61 2.62 -2.05
N ALA A 31 12.35 3.20 -3.00
CA ALA A 31 13.02 2.46 -4.07
C ALA A 31 14.19 1.58 -3.58
N ASP A 32 14.76 1.90 -2.42
CA ASP A 32 15.89 1.17 -1.83
C ASP A 32 15.44 0.15 -0.77
N ARG A 33 14.13 0.09 -0.48
CA ARG A 33 13.57 -0.82 0.54
C ARG A 33 13.35 -2.24 0.04
N TYR A 34 13.54 -2.49 -1.24
CA TYR A 34 13.53 -3.84 -1.79
C TYR A 34 14.31 -3.85 -3.11
N ALA A 35 14.85 -5.00 -3.46
CA ALA A 35 15.48 -5.22 -4.76
C ALA A 35 15.01 -6.55 -5.35
N VAL A 36 14.98 -6.64 -6.68
CA VAL A 36 14.60 -7.85 -7.40
C VAL A 36 15.87 -8.49 -7.96
N ALA A 37 16.10 -9.76 -7.63
CA ALA A 37 17.14 -10.57 -8.23
C ALA A 37 16.51 -11.52 -9.26
N ASN A 38 16.99 -11.50 -10.51
CA ASN A 38 16.50 -12.35 -11.59
C ASN A 38 17.38 -13.57 -11.84
N ASN A 39 18.54 -13.65 -11.19
CA ASN A 39 19.51 -14.74 -11.27
C ASN A 39 20.39 -14.73 -10.01
N GLU A 40 21.25 -15.75 -9.90
CA GLU A 40 22.16 -15.95 -8.77
C GLU A 40 23.17 -14.82 -8.58
N ALA A 41 23.80 -14.35 -9.66
CA ALA A 41 24.77 -13.26 -9.57
C ALA A 41 24.15 -11.94 -9.06
N GLU A 42 22.94 -11.62 -9.51
CA GLU A 42 22.17 -10.48 -8.99
C GLU A 42 21.80 -10.67 -7.52
N PHE A 43 21.43 -11.88 -7.13
CA PHE A 43 21.06 -12.22 -5.76
C PHE A 43 22.22 -12.00 -4.79
N ASP A 44 23.41 -12.53 -5.09
CA ASP A 44 24.59 -12.37 -4.24
C ASP A 44 24.94 -10.89 -4.05
N ALA A 45 24.95 -10.12 -5.15
CA ALA A 45 25.23 -8.69 -5.10
C ALA A 45 24.18 -7.88 -4.33
N ILE A 46 22.91 -8.29 -4.38
CA ILE A 46 21.82 -7.66 -3.62
C ILE A 46 21.91 -8.04 -2.14
N MET A 47 22.16 -9.31 -1.82
CA MET A 47 22.31 -9.80 -0.45
C MET A 47 23.46 -9.08 0.27
N GLU A 48 24.62 -8.97 -0.36
CA GLU A 48 25.77 -8.23 0.20
C GLU A 48 25.39 -6.78 0.53
N LYS A 49 24.64 -6.11 -0.36
CA LYS A 49 24.20 -4.73 -0.13
C LYS A 49 23.18 -4.64 1.00
N MET A 50 22.20 -5.55 1.05
CA MET A 50 21.10 -5.54 2.01
C MET A 50 21.56 -5.95 3.42
N GLN A 51 22.53 -6.86 3.51
CA GLN A 51 23.14 -7.30 4.78
C GLN A 51 23.83 -6.17 5.56
N ARG A 52 24.21 -5.09 4.88
CA ARG A 52 24.72 -3.87 5.54
C ARG A 52 23.65 -3.13 6.35
N TYR A 53 22.37 -3.34 6.03
CA TYR A 53 21.24 -2.74 6.75
C TYR A 53 20.62 -3.75 7.71
N ASP A 54 20.41 -4.98 7.25
CA ASP A 54 19.74 -6.04 8.00
C ASP A 54 20.55 -7.33 7.86
N PRO A 55 21.15 -7.88 8.94
CA PRO A 55 22.01 -9.07 8.84
C PRO A 55 21.28 -10.30 8.30
N SER A 56 19.95 -10.32 8.34
CA SER A 56 19.12 -11.40 7.80
C SER A 56 17.98 -10.82 6.94
N PRO A 57 18.24 -10.30 5.72
CA PRO A 57 17.18 -9.78 4.87
C PRO A 57 16.17 -10.88 4.51
N ILE A 58 14.91 -10.50 4.35
CA ILE A 58 13.84 -11.40 3.88
C ILE A 58 14.07 -11.67 2.39
N VAL A 59 14.11 -12.95 2.02
CA VAL A 59 14.17 -13.41 0.63
C VAL A 59 12.85 -14.07 0.27
N GLN A 60 12.12 -13.48 -0.66
CA GLN A 60 10.74 -13.84 -0.96
C GLN A 60 10.54 -14.05 -2.47
N GLN A 61 9.72 -15.02 -2.87
CA GLN A 61 9.31 -15.20 -4.25
C GLN A 61 8.67 -13.90 -4.78
N LYS A 62 9.08 -13.45 -5.97
CA LYS A 62 8.46 -12.29 -6.60
C LYS A 62 7.07 -12.66 -7.12
N ILE A 63 6.03 -12.05 -6.55
CA ILE A 63 4.65 -12.19 -7.03
C ILE A 63 4.32 -11.10 -8.05
N THR A 64 3.58 -11.48 -9.09
CA THR A 64 3.02 -10.57 -10.10
C THR A 64 1.50 -10.51 -9.96
N GLY A 65 0.89 -9.40 -10.37
CA GLY A 65 -0.55 -9.20 -10.26
C GLY A 65 -0.93 -7.79 -9.88
N ALA A 66 -2.25 -7.56 -9.79
CA ALA A 66 -2.79 -6.28 -9.33
C ALA A 66 -2.46 -6.06 -7.85
N GLY A 67 -2.04 -4.84 -7.50
CA GLY A 67 -1.84 -4.46 -6.10
C GLY A 67 -3.16 -3.99 -5.49
N ALA A 68 -3.50 -4.50 -4.31
CA ALA A 68 -4.66 -4.07 -3.54
C ALA A 68 -4.29 -3.93 -2.06
N GLY A 69 -5.10 -3.18 -1.31
CA GLY A 69 -4.97 -3.09 0.14
C GLY A 69 -6.33 -3.08 0.80
N VAL A 70 -6.46 -3.85 1.87
CA VAL A 70 -7.65 -3.90 2.71
C VAL A 70 -7.33 -3.23 4.04
N SER A 71 -7.98 -2.10 4.28
CA SER A 71 -7.88 -1.36 5.53
C SER A 71 -8.93 -1.89 6.48
N LEU A 72 -8.52 -2.33 7.67
CA LEU A 72 -9.40 -2.88 8.70
C LEU A 72 -9.23 -2.11 9.99
N LEU A 73 -10.34 -1.95 10.71
CA LEU A 73 -10.38 -1.54 12.10
C LEU A 73 -10.90 -2.71 12.93
N LEU A 74 -10.09 -3.23 13.84
CA LEU A 74 -10.50 -4.27 14.79
C LEU A 74 -10.62 -3.68 16.20
N GLY A 75 -11.65 -4.11 16.91
CA GLY A 75 -11.87 -3.77 18.31
C GLY A 75 -11.03 -4.61 19.27
N ARG A 76 -11.31 -4.47 20.58
CA ARG A 76 -10.49 -5.09 21.64
C ARG A 76 -10.56 -6.61 21.64
N GLU A 77 -11.68 -7.17 21.18
CA GLU A 77 -11.90 -8.61 21.07
C GLU A 77 -11.61 -9.10 19.65
N SER A 78 -10.88 -8.31 18.84
CA SER A 78 -10.62 -8.58 17.43
C SER A 78 -11.91 -8.72 16.60
N GLU A 79 -12.98 -8.04 17.01
CA GLU A 79 -14.20 -7.89 16.23
C GLU A 79 -14.01 -6.87 15.11
N LEU A 80 -14.57 -7.12 13.93
CA LEU A 80 -14.48 -6.18 12.81
C LEU A 80 -15.37 -4.97 13.06
N LEU A 81 -14.78 -3.76 13.03
CA LEU A 81 -15.48 -2.49 13.25
C LEU A 81 -15.51 -1.61 11.99
N GLY A 82 -14.71 -1.91 10.97
CA GLY A 82 -14.66 -1.13 9.74
C GLY A 82 -13.76 -1.77 8.70
N ALA A 83 -14.12 -1.65 7.43
CA ALA A 83 -13.35 -2.18 6.31
C ALA A 83 -13.37 -1.23 5.10
N LEU A 84 -12.27 -1.19 4.35
CA LEU A 84 -12.15 -0.42 3.10
C LEU A 84 -11.14 -1.08 2.17
N CYS A 85 -11.58 -1.47 0.97
CA CYS A 85 -10.69 -2.00 -0.06
C CYS A 85 -10.31 -0.91 -1.06
N HIS A 86 -9.05 -0.92 -1.48
CA HIS A 86 -8.57 -0.09 -2.57
C HIS A 86 -7.61 -0.86 -3.47
N ARG A 87 -7.65 -0.58 -4.77
CA ARG A 87 -6.72 -1.16 -5.75
C ARG A 87 -5.80 -0.08 -6.30
N ARG A 88 -4.55 -0.44 -6.56
CA ARG A 88 -3.57 0.46 -7.19
C ARG A 88 -3.93 0.59 -8.67
N VAL A 89 -4.19 1.81 -9.11
CA VAL A 89 -4.41 2.13 -10.53
C VAL A 89 -3.09 2.53 -11.18
N ARG A 90 -2.22 3.22 -10.41
CA ARG A 90 -0.87 3.60 -10.81
C ARG A 90 0.08 3.56 -9.63
N GLU A 91 1.33 3.23 -9.91
CA GLU A 91 2.45 3.17 -8.98
C GLU A 91 3.71 3.80 -9.59
N TYR A 92 4.60 4.29 -8.72
CA TYR A 92 5.89 4.85 -9.11
C TYR A 92 7.00 4.44 -8.14
N PRO A 93 8.10 3.81 -8.61
CA PRO A 93 8.38 3.42 -10.00
C PRO A 93 7.37 2.41 -10.58
N ILE A 94 7.20 2.40 -11.91
CA ILE A 94 6.25 1.52 -12.62
C ILE A 94 6.57 0.01 -12.48
N THR A 95 7.73 -0.31 -11.93
CA THR A 95 8.24 -1.66 -11.68
C THR A 95 7.89 -2.20 -10.29
N GLY A 96 7.20 -1.43 -9.44
CA GLY A 96 6.72 -1.92 -8.13
C GLY A 96 6.77 -0.91 -6.98
N GLY A 97 6.64 0.39 -7.23
CA GLY A 97 6.70 1.39 -6.16
C GLY A 97 5.40 1.60 -5.38
N PRO A 98 5.38 2.61 -4.48
CA PRO A 98 4.15 3.03 -3.82
C PRO A 98 3.07 3.48 -4.81
N SER A 99 1.82 3.31 -4.40
CA SER A 99 0.65 3.77 -5.16
C SER A 99 0.67 5.29 -5.33
N THR A 100 0.60 5.77 -6.57
CA THR A 100 0.41 7.20 -6.88
C THR A 100 -1.05 7.52 -7.14
N CYS A 101 -1.83 6.54 -7.59
CA CYS A 101 -3.29 6.63 -7.69
C CYS A 101 -3.93 5.28 -7.37
N CYS A 102 -4.98 5.31 -6.56
CA CYS A 102 -5.78 4.15 -6.22
C CYS A 102 -7.28 4.42 -6.38
N GLU A 103 -8.05 3.34 -6.45
CA GLU A 103 -9.50 3.35 -6.62
C GLU A 103 -10.15 2.48 -5.54
N SER A 104 -11.20 2.98 -4.90
CA SER A 104 -11.99 2.20 -3.94
C SER A 104 -12.83 1.14 -4.66
N PHE A 105 -12.95 -0.03 -4.06
CA PHE A 105 -13.86 -1.09 -4.52
C PHE A 105 -14.34 -1.88 -3.31
N TYR A 106 -15.31 -2.78 -3.49
CA TYR A 106 -15.75 -3.68 -2.43
C TYR A 106 -15.53 -5.14 -2.85
N ASP A 107 -14.97 -5.93 -1.95
CA ASP A 107 -14.74 -7.37 -2.12
C ASP A 107 -14.79 -8.04 -0.74
N GLU A 108 -15.89 -8.74 -0.50
CA GLU A 108 -16.19 -9.39 0.79
C GLU A 108 -15.17 -10.48 1.11
N LYS A 109 -14.81 -11.30 0.12
CA LYS A 109 -13.85 -12.39 0.29
C LYS A 109 -12.48 -11.85 0.71
N MET A 110 -12.01 -10.77 0.06
CA MET A 110 -10.73 -10.16 0.41
C MET A 110 -10.76 -9.50 1.81
N ILE A 111 -11.91 -8.97 2.22
CA ILE A 111 -12.12 -8.45 3.58
C ILE A 111 -12.04 -9.59 4.60
N ASP A 112 -12.74 -10.70 4.35
CA ASP A 112 -12.75 -11.87 5.23
C ASP A 112 -11.34 -12.47 5.36
N GLU A 113 -10.60 -12.57 4.25
CA GLU A 113 -9.22 -13.04 4.28
C GLU A 113 -8.31 -12.11 5.10
N ALA A 114 -8.40 -10.79 4.91
CA ALA A 114 -7.63 -9.85 5.72
C ALA A 114 -8.06 -9.90 7.20
N TYR A 115 -9.35 -10.06 7.47
CA TYR A 115 -9.90 -10.11 8.82
C TYR A 115 -9.44 -11.34 9.59
N GLU A 116 -9.58 -12.53 9.00
CA GLU A 116 -9.15 -13.78 9.64
C GLU A 116 -7.64 -13.80 9.91
N LEU A 117 -6.83 -13.14 9.07
CA LEU A 117 -5.40 -12.97 9.33
C LEU A 117 -5.17 -12.13 10.58
N LEU A 118 -5.75 -10.93 10.65
CA LEU A 118 -5.54 -10.04 11.79
C LEU A 118 -6.10 -10.63 13.10
N LYS A 119 -7.22 -11.34 13.01
CA LYS A 119 -7.85 -12.03 14.13
C LYS A 119 -7.00 -13.17 14.68
N SER A 120 -6.24 -13.88 13.84
CA SER A 120 -5.46 -15.05 14.27
C SER A 120 -4.36 -14.73 15.27
N PHE A 121 -3.93 -13.46 15.34
CA PHE A 121 -2.97 -12.97 16.33
C PHE A 121 -3.55 -11.88 17.24
N HIS A 122 -4.88 -11.86 17.40
CA HIS A 122 -5.63 -10.99 18.30
C HIS A 122 -5.35 -9.49 18.08
N PHE A 123 -5.25 -9.05 16.83
CA PHE A 123 -4.97 -7.66 16.52
C PHE A 123 -6.07 -6.71 16.99
N THR A 124 -5.68 -5.55 17.53
CA THR A 124 -6.57 -4.44 17.89
C THR A 124 -6.08 -3.16 17.24
N GLY A 125 -6.99 -2.37 16.68
CA GLY A 125 -6.71 -1.07 16.08
C GLY A 125 -6.77 -1.08 14.55
N LEU A 126 -6.08 -0.11 13.93
CA LEU A 126 -6.05 0.06 12.48
C LEU A 126 -4.87 -0.68 11.87
N ALA A 127 -5.15 -1.47 10.83
CA ALA A 127 -4.13 -2.04 9.97
C ALA A 127 -4.56 -2.05 8.51
N MET A 128 -3.58 -2.10 7.61
CA MET A 128 -3.82 -2.39 6.20
C MET A 128 -3.08 -3.66 5.79
N VAL A 129 -3.83 -4.63 5.28
CA VAL A 129 -3.29 -5.85 4.69
C VAL A 129 -3.08 -5.62 3.20
N GLU A 130 -1.84 -5.75 2.74
CA GLU A 130 -1.46 -5.53 1.35
C GLU A 130 -1.49 -6.85 0.56
N PHE A 131 -2.11 -6.79 -0.61
CA PHE A 131 -2.27 -7.90 -1.54
C PHE A 131 -1.57 -7.62 -2.87
N LYS A 132 -1.05 -8.68 -3.49
CA LYS A 132 -0.57 -8.67 -4.87
C LYS A 132 -1.07 -9.93 -5.57
N GLY A 133 -1.96 -9.75 -6.56
CA GLY A 133 -2.75 -10.88 -7.06
C GLY A 133 -3.55 -11.48 -5.92
N ASP A 134 -3.46 -12.79 -5.75
CA ASP A 134 -4.16 -13.54 -4.69
C ASP A 134 -3.29 -13.75 -3.43
N CYS A 135 -2.10 -13.14 -3.36
CA CYS A 135 -1.18 -13.31 -2.24
C CYS A 135 -1.19 -12.11 -1.29
N ILE A 136 -1.15 -12.38 0.02
CA ILE A 136 -0.88 -11.39 1.06
C ILE A 136 0.62 -11.13 1.11
N LEU A 137 1.03 -9.86 1.05
CA LEU A 137 2.44 -9.45 1.06
C LEU A 137 2.91 -8.90 2.41
N GLU A 138 2.07 -8.10 3.06
CA GLU A 138 2.47 -7.34 4.25
C GLU A 138 1.24 -6.92 5.06
N VAL A 139 1.42 -6.81 6.38
CA VAL A 139 0.48 -6.14 7.28
C VAL A 139 1.11 -4.85 7.78
N ASN A 140 0.38 -3.74 7.63
CA ASN A 140 0.78 -2.40 8.08
C ASN A 140 -0.04 -2.00 9.30
N PRO A 141 0.38 -2.31 10.55
CA PRO A 141 -0.36 -1.99 11.78
C PRO A 141 -0.18 -0.54 12.21
N ARG A 142 -0.39 0.41 11.29
CA ARG A 142 -0.22 1.86 11.48
C ARG A 142 -1.02 2.63 10.44
N VAL A 143 -1.00 3.96 10.48
CA VAL A 143 -1.44 4.77 9.33
C VAL A 143 -0.48 4.56 8.14
N TRP A 144 -1.05 4.29 6.96
CA TRP A 144 -0.31 3.99 5.72
C TRP A 144 -0.47 5.10 4.67
N GLY A 145 0.25 4.98 3.56
CA GLY A 145 0.29 6.03 2.53
C GLY A 145 -1.08 6.34 1.92
N SER A 146 -1.85 5.32 1.54
CA SER A 146 -3.20 5.49 0.98
C SER A 146 -4.30 5.72 2.02
N PHE A 147 -3.96 6.04 3.27
CA PHE A 147 -4.94 6.33 4.32
C PHE A 147 -5.96 7.44 3.97
N PRO A 148 -5.62 8.50 3.20
CA PRO A 148 -6.62 9.49 2.77
C PRO A 148 -7.75 8.92 1.89
N MET A 149 -7.63 7.67 1.40
CA MET A 149 -8.71 6.98 0.72
C MET A 149 -9.95 6.81 1.62
N THR A 150 -9.75 6.76 2.95
CA THR A 150 -10.85 6.71 3.93
C THR A 150 -11.78 7.90 3.76
N GLU A 151 -11.25 9.12 3.71
CA GLU A 151 -12.01 10.34 3.46
C GLU A 151 -12.53 10.40 2.01
N ALA A 152 -11.68 10.06 1.04
CA ALA A 152 -12.05 10.11 -0.38
C ALA A 152 -13.28 9.23 -0.68
N ALA A 153 -13.28 7.99 -0.17
CA ALA A 153 -14.39 7.04 -0.29
C ALA A 153 -15.53 7.30 0.71
N GLN A 154 -15.40 8.27 1.61
CA GLN A 154 -16.36 8.53 2.70
C GLN A 154 -16.60 7.29 3.58
N SER A 155 -15.54 6.53 3.86
CA SER A 155 -15.59 5.42 4.79
C SER A 155 -15.72 5.93 6.22
N PRO A 156 -16.57 5.31 7.06
CA PRO A 156 -16.73 5.71 8.46
C PRO A 156 -15.59 5.21 9.34
N ILE A 157 -14.62 4.45 8.81
CA ILE A 157 -13.56 3.77 9.57
C ILE A 157 -12.78 4.69 10.52
N VAL A 158 -12.55 5.97 10.15
CA VAL A 158 -11.87 6.94 11.01
C VAL A 158 -12.76 7.41 12.16
N ALA A 159 -14.05 7.65 11.90
CA ALA A 159 -15.03 7.99 12.93
C ALA A 159 -15.24 6.80 13.89
N HIS A 160 -15.32 5.59 13.35
CA HIS A 160 -15.38 4.35 14.10
C HIS A 160 -14.14 4.18 14.99
N TYR A 161 -12.94 4.47 14.48
CA TYR A 161 -11.72 4.41 15.28
C TYR A 161 -11.77 5.39 16.46
N ALA A 162 -12.18 6.63 16.22
CA ALA A 162 -12.31 7.64 17.28
C ALA A 162 -13.37 7.24 18.34
N GLN A 163 -14.50 6.69 17.89
CA GLN A 163 -15.59 6.23 18.76
C GLN A 163 -15.16 5.02 19.62
N ALA A 164 -14.55 4.01 19.00
CA ALA A 164 -14.06 2.83 19.69
C ALA A 164 -12.93 3.17 20.69
N ALA A 165 -12.04 4.10 20.34
CA ALA A 165 -10.98 4.59 21.24
C ALA A 165 -11.55 5.27 22.51
N GLN A 166 -12.74 5.86 22.42
CA GLN A 166 -13.45 6.46 23.56
C GLN A 166 -14.31 5.45 24.34
N GLY A 167 -14.28 4.16 23.98
CA GLY A 167 -15.10 3.12 24.59
C GLY A 167 -16.54 3.05 24.07
N GLY A 168 -16.85 3.77 22.98
CA GLY A 168 -18.13 3.69 22.31
C GLY A 168 -18.31 2.36 21.57
N GLN A 169 -19.54 1.86 21.50
CA GLN A 169 -19.88 0.68 20.71
C GLN A 169 -19.91 1.04 19.22
N VAL A 170 -19.27 0.23 18.39
CA VAL A 170 -19.26 0.35 16.93
C VAL A 170 -19.68 -0.99 16.34
N THR A 171 -20.45 -0.96 15.27
CA THR A 171 -20.85 -2.16 14.53
C THR A 171 -20.45 -1.98 13.07
N TYR A 172 -19.68 -2.92 12.54
CA TYR A 172 -19.35 -2.93 11.13
C TYR A 172 -20.61 -3.07 10.27
N THR A 173 -20.68 -2.27 9.20
CA THR A 173 -21.73 -2.38 8.19
C THR A 173 -21.09 -2.65 6.83
N ALA A 174 -21.49 -3.73 6.17
CA ALA A 174 -20.99 -4.03 4.84
C ALA A 174 -21.36 -2.93 3.83
N LYS A 175 -20.42 -2.59 2.94
CA LYS A 175 -20.59 -1.59 1.86
C LYS A 175 -20.96 -0.18 2.37
N ASP A 176 -20.41 0.22 3.51
CA ASP A 176 -20.62 1.53 4.15
C ASP A 176 -19.72 2.67 3.61
N TYR A 177 -19.11 2.49 2.44
CA TYR A 177 -18.29 3.50 1.76
C TYR A 177 -18.58 3.53 0.26
N ARG A 178 -18.20 4.63 -0.40
CA ARG A 178 -18.35 4.79 -1.85
C ARG A 178 -17.29 3.99 -2.62
N THR A 179 -17.74 3.14 -3.54
CA THR A 179 -16.89 2.41 -4.49
C THR A 179 -16.68 3.21 -5.79
N GLY A 180 -15.62 2.89 -6.54
CA GLY A 180 -15.27 3.55 -7.80
C GLY A 180 -14.69 4.96 -7.62
N VAL A 181 -14.38 5.35 -6.38
CA VAL A 181 -13.77 6.65 -6.09
C VAL A 181 -12.27 6.55 -6.30
N LYS A 182 -11.72 7.43 -7.13
CA LYS A 182 -10.27 7.54 -7.32
C LYS A 182 -9.66 8.62 -6.44
N MET A 183 -8.46 8.33 -5.95
CA MET A 183 -7.61 9.25 -5.21
C MET A 183 -6.19 9.20 -5.78
N ARG A 184 -5.51 10.34 -5.84
CA ARG A 184 -4.12 10.43 -6.33
C ARG A 184 -3.25 11.36 -5.49
N PHE A 185 -1.94 11.19 -5.60
CA PHE A 185 -0.93 12.13 -5.14
C PHE A 185 -0.45 12.96 -6.33
N PHE A 186 -0.94 14.20 -6.48
CA PHE A 186 -0.79 15.02 -7.68
C PHE A 186 0.57 14.91 -8.40
N LEU A 187 1.66 15.25 -7.70
CA LEU A 187 2.99 15.33 -8.29
C LEU A 187 3.50 13.94 -8.69
N ASN A 188 3.44 13.00 -7.75
CA ASN A 188 3.92 11.64 -7.98
C ASN A 188 3.13 10.94 -9.09
N ASP A 189 1.82 11.17 -9.16
CA ASP A 189 0.96 10.58 -10.18
C ASP A 189 1.19 11.17 -11.57
N THR A 190 1.50 12.46 -11.65
CA THR A 190 1.88 13.11 -12.91
C THR A 190 3.20 12.56 -13.42
N VAL A 191 4.20 12.40 -12.54
CA VAL A 191 5.47 11.77 -12.90
C VAL A 191 5.27 10.31 -13.31
N ALA A 192 4.41 9.57 -12.62
CA ALA A 192 4.05 8.21 -12.99
C ALA A 192 3.43 8.16 -14.39
N ALA A 193 2.40 8.96 -14.66
CA ALA A 193 1.72 9.02 -15.96
C ALA A 193 2.69 9.31 -17.11
N LEU A 194 3.59 10.29 -16.95
CA LEU A 194 4.63 10.59 -17.92
C LEU A 194 5.61 9.42 -18.10
N SER A 195 5.93 8.69 -17.02
CA SER A 195 6.81 7.53 -17.07
C SER A 195 6.15 6.34 -17.81
N TYR A 196 4.84 6.14 -17.64
CA TYR A 196 4.05 5.19 -18.43
C TYR A 196 4.08 5.54 -19.93
N LEU A 197 3.88 6.82 -20.29
CA LEU A 197 3.97 7.26 -21.68
C LEU A 197 5.36 6.99 -22.28
N LYS A 198 6.43 7.35 -21.57
CA LYS A 198 7.82 7.10 -22.00
C LYS A 198 8.13 5.60 -22.16
N ALA A 199 7.51 4.75 -21.36
CA ALA A 199 7.67 3.29 -21.44
C ALA A 199 6.75 2.63 -22.50
N GLY A 200 6.07 3.42 -23.35
CA GLY A 200 5.19 2.90 -24.40
C GLY A 200 3.81 2.44 -23.92
N ARG A 201 3.48 2.61 -22.64
CA ARG A 201 2.17 2.29 -22.05
C ARG A 201 1.20 3.46 -22.22
N VAL A 202 0.85 3.74 -23.47
CA VAL A 202 0.13 4.96 -23.88
C VAL A 202 -1.25 5.06 -23.23
N LYS A 203 -1.99 3.95 -23.16
CA LYS A 203 -3.35 3.93 -22.59
C LYS A 203 -3.36 4.31 -21.11
N GLU A 204 -2.44 3.76 -20.33
CA GLU A 204 -2.29 4.05 -18.90
C GLU A 204 -1.81 5.47 -18.65
N GLY A 205 -0.89 5.95 -19.49
CA GLY A 205 -0.44 7.34 -19.47
C GLY A 205 -1.57 8.34 -19.74
N LEU A 206 -2.35 8.15 -20.82
CA LEU A 206 -3.50 8.99 -21.16
C LEU A 206 -4.60 8.92 -20.09
N ARG A 207 -4.87 7.73 -19.54
CA ARG A 207 -5.82 7.58 -18.41
C ARG A 207 -5.35 8.34 -17.18
N GLY A 208 -4.04 8.35 -16.90
CA GLY A 208 -3.44 9.16 -15.83
C GLY A 208 -3.64 10.66 -16.04
N LEU A 209 -3.49 11.16 -17.28
CA LEU A 209 -3.78 12.55 -17.61
C LEU A 209 -5.27 12.89 -17.49
N GLY A 210 -6.17 11.98 -17.87
CA GLY A 210 -7.62 12.16 -17.70
C GLY A 210 -8.04 12.20 -16.22
N ASP A 211 -7.41 11.36 -15.39
CA ASP A 211 -7.64 11.34 -13.94
C ASP A 211 -7.25 12.65 -13.24
N PHE A 212 -6.56 13.57 -13.93
CA PHE A 212 -6.32 14.93 -13.45
C PHE A 212 -7.61 15.64 -13.03
N PHE A 213 -8.69 15.40 -13.78
CA PHE A 213 -9.98 16.09 -13.61
C PHE A 213 -10.97 15.32 -12.74
N THR A 214 -10.77 14.01 -12.56
CA THR A 214 -11.76 13.13 -11.93
C THR A 214 -11.29 12.48 -10.63
N ALA A 215 -9.98 12.35 -10.40
CA ALA A 215 -9.46 11.77 -9.17
C ALA A 215 -9.32 12.85 -8.07
N LYS A 216 -9.73 12.50 -6.85
CA LYS A 216 -9.57 13.34 -5.67
C LYS A 216 -8.09 13.45 -5.30
N GLU A 217 -7.68 14.61 -4.81
CA GLU A 217 -6.33 14.80 -4.31
C GLU A 217 -6.19 14.25 -2.88
N ALA A 218 -5.22 13.37 -2.66
CA ALA A 218 -5.01 12.67 -1.40
C ALA A 218 -4.69 13.64 -0.24
N LEU A 219 -4.07 14.77 -0.54
CA LEU A 219 -3.59 15.72 0.47
C LEU A 219 -4.41 17.03 0.51
N SER A 220 -5.56 17.07 -0.16
CA SER A 220 -6.46 18.22 -0.08
C SER A 220 -7.32 18.11 1.18
N ALA A 221 -7.11 19.00 2.14
CA ALA A 221 -8.01 19.19 3.29
C ALA A 221 -8.74 20.53 3.14
N LYS A 222 -10.07 20.53 3.26
CA LYS A 222 -10.87 21.77 3.16
C LYS A 222 -10.54 22.69 4.34
N GLY A 223 -9.97 23.86 4.04
CA GLY A 223 -9.60 24.85 5.06
C GLY A 223 -8.19 24.69 5.65
N ASP A 224 -7.44 23.64 5.27
CA ASP A 224 -6.04 23.48 5.68
C ASP A 224 -5.12 23.12 4.50
N GLY A 225 -4.47 24.14 3.94
CA GLY A 225 -3.49 23.97 2.87
C GLY A 225 -2.08 23.61 3.34
N LYS A 226 -1.82 23.50 4.66
CA LYS A 226 -0.46 23.28 5.19
C LYS A 226 0.09 21.93 4.76
N VAL A 227 -0.73 20.88 4.77
CA VAL A 227 -0.34 19.53 4.37
C VAL A 227 0.11 19.50 2.92
N MET A 228 -0.68 20.08 2.02
CA MET A 228 -0.33 20.19 0.60
C MET A 228 0.98 20.99 0.40
N ARG A 229 1.13 22.14 1.08
CA ARG A 229 2.35 22.95 0.98
C ARG A 229 3.60 22.20 1.46
N ALA A 230 3.49 21.48 2.57
CA ALA A 230 4.58 20.65 3.09
C ALA A 230 4.97 19.54 2.11
N TYR A 231 3.97 18.87 1.52
CA TYR A 231 4.18 17.85 0.49
C TYR A 231 4.87 18.39 -0.76
N LEU A 232 4.41 19.54 -1.28
CA LEU A 232 5.03 20.19 -2.44
C LEU A 232 6.48 20.59 -2.14
N LYS A 233 6.74 21.18 -0.97
CA LYS A 233 8.09 21.59 -0.56
C LYS A 233 9.03 20.38 -0.51
N LYS A 234 8.62 19.30 0.14
CA LYS A 234 9.41 18.06 0.24
C LYS A 234 9.65 17.41 -1.13
N SER A 235 8.62 17.36 -1.97
CA SER A 235 8.70 16.71 -3.29
C SER A 235 9.56 17.49 -4.30
N LEU A 236 9.61 18.82 -4.17
CA LEU A 236 10.36 19.70 -5.08
C LEU A 236 11.80 19.97 -4.64
N PHE A 237 12.07 20.02 -3.33
CA PHE A 237 13.35 20.52 -2.80
C PHE A 237 14.19 19.48 -2.04
N GLU A 238 13.67 18.29 -1.72
CA GLU A 238 14.40 17.27 -0.93
C GLU A 238 14.64 15.95 -1.70
N ARG A 239 14.84 16.01 -3.02
CA ARG A 239 15.14 14.81 -3.84
C ARG A 239 16.55 14.27 -3.62
#